data_AF-A0A094PYH3-F1
#
_entry.id   AF-A0A094PYH3-F1
#
_cell.length_a   1.000
_cell.length_b   1.000
_cell.length_c   1.000
_cell.angle_alpha   90.00
_cell.angle_beta   90.00
_cell.angle_gamma   90.00
#
_symmetry.space_group_name_H-M   'P 1'
#
loop_
_entity.id
_entity.type
_entity.pdbx_description
1 polymer ?
#
loop_
_entity_poly.entity_id
_entity_poly.type
_entity_poly.pdbx_seq_one_letter_code
_entity_poly.pdbx_strand_id
1 'polypeptide(L)'
;MQDVGGRLYLKVMNIEFFDFSIERAKMLYPDLDNDDLILEIAFLYDRTVKEGSQVPILDLAKELEWAPEEVGDAVESAMILKYLTEPKRGVIGAKITNKALKKLKLFGKHKV
;
A
#
# COMPACT_ATOMS: atom_id res chain seq x y z
N MET A 1 -3.51 30.42 -16.92
CA MET A 1 -3.00 30.20 -15.55
C MET A 1 -3.04 28.71 -15.30
N GLN A 2 -1.87 28.07 -15.15
CA GLN A 2 -1.78 26.63 -14.94
C GLN A 2 -2.17 26.30 -13.49
N ASP A 3 -3.03 25.30 -13.34
CA ASP A 3 -3.43 24.69 -12.08
C ASP A 3 -2.25 23.91 -11.48
N VAL A 4 -1.30 24.65 -10.88
CA VAL A 4 -0.15 24.07 -10.16
C VAL A 4 -0.50 23.74 -8.70
N GLY A 5 -1.58 24.35 -8.18
CA GLY A 5 -2.04 24.16 -6.81
C GLY A 5 -2.56 22.75 -6.57
N GLY A 6 -3.55 22.29 -7.36
CA GLY A 6 -4.22 21.01 -7.09
C GLY A 6 -3.28 19.80 -7.05
N ARG A 7 -2.31 19.75 -7.97
CA ARG A 7 -1.37 18.62 -8.09
C ARG A 7 -0.35 18.56 -6.94
N LEU A 8 0.05 19.72 -6.39
CA LEU A 8 0.97 19.78 -5.26
C LEU A 8 0.28 19.36 -3.95
N TYR A 9 -0.93 19.86 -3.70
CA TYR A 9 -1.73 19.48 -2.53
C TYR A 9 -2.05 17.98 -2.50
N LEU A 10 -2.42 17.40 -3.66
CA LEU A 10 -2.65 15.95 -3.77
C LEU A 10 -1.39 15.13 -3.48
N LYS A 11 -0.21 15.60 -3.90
CA LYS A 11 1.06 14.91 -3.61
C LYS A 11 1.38 14.96 -2.12
N VAL A 12 1.20 16.10 -1.47
CA VAL A 12 1.42 16.27 -0.03
C VAL A 12 0.46 15.41 0.79
N MET A 13 -0.84 15.45 0.48
CA MET A 13 -1.84 14.60 1.16
C MET A 13 -1.57 13.11 0.99
N ASN A 14 -1.04 12.70 -0.16
CA ASN A 14 -0.63 11.31 -0.34
C ASN A 14 0.59 10.99 0.54
N ILE A 15 1.63 11.82 0.59
CA ILE A 15 2.82 11.58 1.44
C ILE A 15 2.42 11.38 2.91
N GLU A 16 1.62 12.29 3.46
CA GLU A 16 1.18 12.18 4.87
C GLU A 16 0.39 10.89 5.15
N PHE A 17 -0.41 10.43 4.18
CA PHE A 17 -1.17 9.19 4.35
C PHE A 17 -0.27 7.94 4.28
N PHE A 18 0.84 7.98 3.54
CA PHE A 18 1.81 6.89 3.51
C PHE A 18 2.52 6.75 4.85
N ASP A 19 3.04 7.85 5.38
CA ASP A 19 3.75 7.86 6.66
C ASP A 19 2.82 7.39 7.78
N PHE A 20 1.56 7.84 7.78
CA PHE A 20 0.54 7.34 8.71
C PHE A 20 0.32 5.82 8.62
N SER A 21 0.29 5.29 7.39
CA SER A 21 0.08 3.86 7.15
C SER A 21 1.29 3.03 7.60
N ILE A 22 2.52 3.53 7.41
CA ILE A 22 3.76 2.92 7.94
C ILE A 22 3.71 2.84 9.46
N GLU A 23 3.38 3.94 10.13
CA GLU A 23 3.29 3.97 11.60
C GLU A 23 2.22 3.03 12.13
N ARG A 24 1.04 3.00 11.48
CA ARG A 24 -0.03 2.07 11.85
C ARG A 24 0.38 0.61 11.64
N ALA A 25 1.07 0.29 10.55
CA ALA A 25 1.59 -1.06 10.31
C ALA A 25 2.59 -1.47 11.39
N LYS A 26 3.53 -0.59 11.76
CA LYS A 26 4.49 -0.82 12.85
C LYS A 26 3.80 -1.06 14.21
N MET A 27 2.67 -0.40 14.48
CA MET A 27 1.89 -0.62 15.71
C MET A 27 1.12 -1.94 15.74
N LEU A 28 0.70 -2.47 14.59
CA LEU A 28 -0.09 -3.70 14.48
C LEU A 28 0.78 -4.97 14.41
N TYR A 29 2.05 -4.82 14.05
CA TYR A 29 3.04 -5.90 14.08
C TYR A 29 3.33 -6.38 15.52
N PRO A 30 3.62 -7.68 15.76
CA PRO A 30 3.91 -8.75 14.79
C PRO A 30 2.72 -9.64 14.41
N ASP A 31 1.47 -9.20 14.60
CA ASP A 31 0.30 -10.01 14.28
C ASP A 31 0.02 -10.04 12.77
N LEU A 32 0.74 -10.88 12.03
CA LEU A 32 0.66 -10.98 10.55
C LEU A 32 -0.70 -11.50 10.05
N ASP A 33 -1.49 -12.13 10.90
CA ASP A 33 -2.86 -12.58 10.58
C ASP A 33 -3.91 -11.47 10.77
N ASN A 34 -3.50 -10.30 11.29
CA ASN A 34 -4.39 -9.19 11.57
C ASN A 34 -4.94 -8.56 10.28
N ASP A 35 -6.26 -8.59 10.08
CA ASP A 35 -6.92 -8.04 8.89
C ASP A 35 -6.60 -6.56 8.66
N ASP A 36 -6.49 -5.75 9.73
CA ASP A 36 -6.15 -4.33 9.62
C ASP A 36 -4.69 -4.15 9.19
N LEU A 37 -3.77 -4.99 9.68
CA LEU A 37 -2.38 -4.93 9.25
C LEU A 37 -2.25 -5.31 7.77
N ILE A 38 -2.86 -6.41 7.36
CA ILE A 38 -2.84 -6.88 5.97
C ILE A 38 -3.44 -5.82 5.04
N LEU A 39 -4.44 -5.09 5.51
CA LEU A 39 -5.05 -3.99 4.78
C LEU A 39 -4.09 -2.78 4.62
N GLU A 40 -3.33 -2.42 5.65
CA GLU A 40 -2.28 -1.38 5.54
C GLU A 40 -1.16 -1.81 4.59
N ILE A 41 -0.69 -3.07 4.70
CA ILE A 41 0.34 -3.62 3.80
C ILE A 41 -0.14 -3.61 2.34
N ALA A 42 -1.40 -3.94 2.08
CA ALA A 42 -1.96 -3.87 0.72
C ALA A 42 -1.89 -2.45 0.13
N PHE A 43 -2.12 -1.43 0.95
CA PHE A 43 -2.04 -0.04 0.51
C PHE A 43 -0.60 0.42 0.29
N LEU A 44 0.28 0.14 1.24
CA LEU A 44 1.69 0.48 1.17
C LEU A 44 2.36 -0.19 -0.05
N TYR A 45 2.10 -1.48 -0.25
CA TYR A 45 2.63 -2.24 -1.38
C TYR A 45 2.19 -1.68 -2.75
N ASP A 46 0.90 -1.42 -2.94
CA ASP A 46 0.38 -0.84 -4.19
C ASP A 46 1.00 0.54 -4.46
N ARG A 47 1.28 1.30 -3.42
CA ARG A 47 1.98 2.58 -3.53
C ARG A 47 3.43 2.43 -3.92
N THR A 48 4.20 1.55 -3.26
CA THR A 48 5.59 1.26 -3.63
C THR A 48 5.69 0.84 -5.09
N VAL A 49 4.73 0.04 -5.59
CA VAL A 49 4.63 -0.32 -7.01
C VAL A 49 4.35 0.91 -7.89
N LYS A 50 3.40 1.76 -7.52
CA LYS A 50 3.05 2.98 -8.27
C LYS A 50 4.17 4.02 -8.31
N GLU A 51 5.03 4.04 -7.30
CA GLU A 51 6.23 4.88 -7.26
C GLU A 51 7.37 4.37 -8.16
N GLY A 52 7.18 3.18 -8.77
CA GLY A 52 8.07 2.65 -9.80
C GLY A 52 9.07 1.62 -9.29
N SER A 53 8.92 1.13 -8.06
CA SER A 53 9.79 0.08 -7.53
C SER A 53 9.77 -1.17 -8.43
N GLN A 54 10.97 -1.73 -8.66
CA GLN A 54 11.16 -2.99 -9.37
C GLN A 54 11.19 -4.19 -8.41
N VAL A 55 11.35 -3.93 -7.12
CA VAL A 55 11.46 -4.94 -6.04
C VAL A 55 10.59 -4.53 -4.83
N PRO A 56 9.26 -4.40 -5.02
CA PRO A 56 8.39 -3.72 -4.06
C PRO A 56 8.37 -4.34 -2.67
N ILE A 57 8.56 -5.67 -2.55
CA ILE A 57 8.66 -6.34 -1.24
C ILE A 57 9.92 -5.89 -0.49
N LEU A 58 11.07 -5.86 -1.18
CA LEU A 58 12.35 -5.49 -0.56
C LEU A 58 12.39 -4.01 -0.18
N ASP A 59 11.83 -3.15 -1.03
CA ASP A 59 11.80 -1.72 -0.75
C ASP A 59 10.84 -1.42 0.41
N LEU A 60 9.65 -2.05 0.43
CA LEU A 60 8.71 -1.89 1.53
C LEU A 60 9.25 -2.45 2.86
N ALA A 61 9.97 -3.58 2.83
CA ALA A 61 10.61 -4.14 4.02
C ALA A 61 11.63 -3.18 4.65
N LYS A 62 12.37 -2.41 3.83
CA LYS A 62 13.29 -1.38 4.34
C LYS A 62 12.56 -0.24 5.04
N GLU A 63 11.45 0.24 4.46
CA GLU A 63 10.64 1.31 5.04
C GLU A 63 9.99 0.88 6.37
N LEU A 64 9.53 -0.38 6.44
CA LEU A 64 8.91 -0.96 7.63
C LEU A 64 9.91 -1.43 8.69
N GLU A 65 11.19 -1.60 8.32
CA GLU A 65 12.23 -2.23 9.13
C GLU A 65 11.90 -3.70 9.48
N TRP A 66 11.28 -4.43 8.55
CA TRP A 66 10.86 -5.84 8.72
C TRP A 66 11.70 -6.79 7.87
N ALA A 67 11.59 -8.10 8.12
CA ALA A 67 12.16 -9.07 7.21
C ALA A 67 11.38 -9.09 5.88
N PRO A 68 12.05 -9.23 4.71
CA PRO A 68 11.38 -9.35 3.42
C PRO A 68 10.37 -10.49 3.35
N GLU A 69 10.65 -11.59 4.04
CA GLU A 69 9.78 -12.78 4.12
C GLU A 69 8.46 -12.44 4.78
N GLU A 70 8.48 -11.71 5.91
CA GLU A 70 7.27 -11.30 6.64
C GLU A 70 6.40 -10.34 5.81
N VAL A 71 7.03 -9.41 5.10
CA VAL A 71 6.32 -8.54 4.15
C VAL A 71 5.74 -9.36 2.99
N GLY A 72 6.48 -10.36 2.52
CA GLY A 72 6.01 -11.31 1.51
C GLY A 72 4.76 -12.05 1.93
N ASP A 73 4.76 -12.60 3.14
CA ASP A 73 3.63 -13.35 3.72
C ASP A 73 2.40 -12.46 3.90
N ALA A 74 2.59 -11.21 4.36
CA ALA A 74 1.51 -10.24 4.48
C ALA A 74 0.94 -9.83 3.11
N VAL A 75 1.79 -9.66 2.10
CA VAL A 75 1.37 -9.38 0.72
C VAL A 75 0.61 -10.56 0.11
N GLU A 76 1.06 -11.79 0.34
CA GLU A 76 0.35 -13.00 -0.08
C GLU A 76 -1.03 -13.08 0.56
N SER A 77 -1.10 -12.86 1.88
CA SER A 77 -2.35 -12.79 2.64
C SER A 77 -3.30 -11.72 2.08
N ALA A 78 -2.76 -10.54 1.70
CA ALA A 78 -3.54 -9.49 1.06
C ALA A 78 -4.12 -9.92 -0.32
N MET A 79 -3.41 -10.76 -1.08
CA MET A 79 -3.94 -11.34 -2.32
C MET A 79 -5.03 -12.37 -2.05
N ILE A 80 -4.84 -13.25 -1.05
CA ILE A 80 -5.83 -14.25 -0.62
C ILE A 80 -7.13 -13.57 -0.17
N LEU A 81 -7.03 -12.52 0.64
CA LEU A 81 -8.17 -11.72 1.13
C LEU A 81 -8.81 -10.80 0.07
N LYS A 82 -8.24 -10.77 -1.14
CA LYS A 82 -8.66 -9.92 -2.28
C LYS A 82 -8.56 -8.43 -1.98
N TYR A 83 -7.59 -8.02 -1.16
CA TYR A 83 -7.19 -6.62 -0.98
C TYR A 83 -6.20 -6.17 -2.06
N LEU A 84 -5.39 -7.10 -2.55
CA LEU A 84 -4.59 -6.95 -3.76
C LEU A 84 -5.19 -7.77 -4.91
N THR A 85 -5.01 -7.30 -6.14
CA THR A 85 -5.28 -8.09 -7.35
C THR A 85 -4.24 -9.17 -7.52
N GLU A 86 -4.57 -10.23 -8.26
CA GLU A 86 -3.53 -11.13 -8.77
C GLU A 86 -2.60 -10.36 -9.74
N PRO A 87 -1.28 -10.57 -9.65
CA PRO A 87 -0.33 -9.93 -10.55
C PRO A 87 -0.59 -10.36 -11.99
N LYS A 88 -0.66 -9.38 -12.90
CA LYS A 88 -0.86 -9.67 -14.32
C LYS A 88 0.47 -10.09 -14.95
N ARG A 89 0.42 -11.04 -15.89
CA ARG A 89 1.61 -11.45 -16.64
C ARG A 89 2.27 -10.23 -17.30
N GLY A 90 3.56 -10.03 -17.03
CA GLY A 90 4.35 -8.91 -17.58
C GLY A 90 4.14 -7.57 -16.88
N VAL A 91 3.39 -7.52 -15.77
CA VAL A 91 3.24 -6.33 -14.92
C VAL A 91 3.92 -6.59 -13.58
N ILE A 92 4.71 -5.63 -13.12
CA ILE A 92 5.36 -5.70 -11.81
C ILE A 92 4.30 -5.46 -10.73
N GLY A 93 4.18 -6.44 -9.84
CA GLY A 93 3.35 -6.38 -8.65
C GLY A 93 1.84 -6.49 -8.89
N ALA A 94 1.13 -6.27 -7.79
CA ALA A 94 -0.32 -6.28 -7.66
C ALA A 94 -0.87 -4.88 -7.37
N LYS A 95 -2.16 -4.67 -7.64
CA LYS A 95 -2.85 -3.40 -7.39
C LYS A 95 -3.83 -3.53 -6.23
N ILE A 96 -3.97 -2.47 -5.44
CA ILE A 96 -5.01 -2.42 -4.40
C ILE A 96 -6.41 -2.44 -5.02
N THR A 97 -7.32 -3.19 -4.42
CA THR A 97 -8.71 -3.31 -4.88
C THR A 97 -9.59 -2.20 -4.31
N ASN A 98 -10.70 -1.92 -4.99
CA ASN A 98 -11.73 -1.01 -4.49
C ASN A 98 -12.35 -1.48 -3.16
N LYS A 99 -12.32 -2.80 -2.87
CA LYS A 99 -12.76 -3.37 -1.59
C LYS A 99 -11.85 -2.88 -0.45
N ALA A 100 -10.54 -2.98 -0.63
CA ALA A 100 -9.57 -2.52 0.35
C ALA A 100 -9.62 -1.00 0.56
N LEU A 101 -9.67 -0.21 -0.54
CA LEU A 101 -9.80 1.24 -0.45
C LEU A 101 -11.05 1.70 0.33
N LYS A 102 -12.16 0.97 0.20
CA LYS A 102 -13.38 1.25 1.00
C LYS A 102 -13.17 0.97 2.48
N LYS A 103 -12.51 -0.13 2.83
CA LYS A 103 -12.19 -0.46 4.23
C LYS A 103 -11.26 0.57 4.87
N LEU A 104 -10.26 1.05 4.12
CA LEU A 104 -9.38 2.15 4.54
C LEU A 104 -10.07 3.52 4.60
N LYS A 105 -11.36 3.62 4.23
CA LYS A 105 -12.10 4.88 4.09
C LYS A 105 -11.41 5.88 3.14
N LEU A 106 -10.65 5.35 2.17
CA LEU A 106 -9.96 6.08 1.10
C LEU A 106 -10.77 6.11 -0.21
N PHE A 107 -11.83 5.30 -0.31
CA PHE A 107 -12.69 5.27 -1.49
C PHE A 107 -13.35 6.64 -1.73
N GLY A 108 -13.09 7.23 -2.89
CA GLY A 108 -13.58 8.57 -3.27
C GLY A 108 -12.67 9.73 -2.88
N LYS A 109 -11.66 9.54 -2.01
CA LYS A 109 -10.59 10.53 -1.74
C LYS A 109 -9.49 10.51 -2.82
N HIS A 110 -9.38 9.40 -3.54
CA HIS A 110 -8.55 9.23 -4.75
C HIS A 110 -9.35 9.45 -6.04
N LYS A 111 -10.28 10.42 -6.09
CA LYS A 111 -10.83 10.85 -7.39
C LYS A 111 -9.75 11.64 -8.11
N VAL A 112 -9.15 11.00 -9.11
CA VAL A 112 -8.43 11.66 -10.21
C VAL A 112 -9.46 12.33 -11.13
#